data_AF-A0A7X0G3N7-F1
#
_entry.id   AF-A0A7X0G3N7-F1
#
_cell.length_a   1.000
_cell.length_b   1.000
_cell.length_c   1.000
_cell.angle_alpha   90.00
_cell.angle_beta   90.00
_cell.angle_gamma   90.00
#
_symmetry.space_group_name_H-M   'P 1'
#
loop_
_entity.id
_entity.type
_entity.pdbx_description
1 polymer ?
#
loop_
_entity_poly.entity_id
_entity_poly.type
_entity_poly.pdbx_seq_one_letter_code
_entity_poly.pdbx_strand_id
1 'polypeptide(L)'
;MTNPPQNAAAESGATAAPGEAVADMRATARWTIAAVAAVGALLLGGAPLTAVGKVNDAGDALAAFVGLALALAGVGWAIWQTGEVLTPRFTTIAELDRPAMSGLRRIIAQDKVAFYGPFGQSPEALRAACLLHETTWAKLAVTRAKAEDQAEVRVLEQALDDARANAALARRLEGRLVDLIHAWEVRVALRRARVHTLVAMFLVAIGAVLFLTATIDNAPRAPAKPVPNPTSSPA
;
A
#
# COMPACT_ATOMS: atom_id res chain seq x y z
N MET A 1 -32.63 -27.10 27.17
CA MET A 1 -31.24 -26.74 27.54
C MET A 1 -30.36 -27.66 26.70
N THR A 2 -29.58 -27.27 25.70
CA THR A 2 -28.94 -26.00 25.29
C THR A 2 -28.57 -26.17 23.81
N ASN A 3 -29.01 -25.27 22.92
CA ASN A 3 -28.41 -25.16 21.58
C ASN A 3 -26.99 -24.57 21.73
N PRO A 4 -25.97 -25.08 21.03
CA PRO A 4 -24.64 -24.49 21.06
C PRO A 4 -24.64 -23.12 20.33
N PRO A 5 -23.73 -22.20 20.70
CA PRO A 5 -23.64 -20.89 20.06
C PRO A 5 -23.13 -21.03 18.63
N GLN A 6 -24.04 -20.82 17.67
CA GLN A 6 -23.77 -20.79 16.23
C GLN A 6 -23.28 -19.41 15.72
N ASN A 7 -22.75 -18.55 16.60
CA ASN A 7 -22.35 -17.19 16.26
C ASN A 7 -20.89 -16.92 16.64
N ALA A 8 -19.93 -17.40 15.86
CA ALA A 8 -18.54 -16.94 15.99
C ALA A 8 -17.71 -16.95 14.69
N ALA A 9 -18.25 -17.40 13.55
CA ALA A 9 -17.45 -17.57 12.32
C ALA A 9 -18.04 -16.91 11.06
N ALA A 10 -19.15 -16.17 11.16
CA ALA A 10 -19.88 -15.69 9.98
C ALA A 10 -19.86 -14.17 9.74
N GLU A 11 -19.03 -13.39 10.44
CA GLU A 11 -19.01 -11.92 10.30
C GLU A 11 -17.70 -11.33 9.73
N SER A 12 -16.74 -12.14 9.29
CA SER A 12 -15.46 -11.65 8.75
C SER A 12 -15.51 -11.26 7.25
N GLY A 13 -16.69 -11.07 6.68
CA GLY A 13 -16.89 -10.88 5.23
C GLY A 13 -17.75 -9.69 4.82
N ALA A 14 -18.19 -8.85 5.75
CA ALA A 14 -18.88 -7.61 5.41
C ALA A 14 -17.82 -6.59 4.95
N THR A 15 -17.90 -6.21 3.67
CA THR A 15 -17.03 -5.26 2.98
C THR A 15 -16.78 -4.01 3.82
N ALA A 16 -15.60 -3.94 4.45
CA ALA A 16 -15.14 -2.76 5.18
C ALA A 16 -15.30 -1.52 4.29
N ALA A 17 -15.86 -0.45 4.85
CA ALA A 17 -15.99 0.80 4.11
C ALA A 17 -14.59 1.23 3.61
N PRO A 18 -14.44 1.83 2.42
CA PRO A 18 -13.13 2.19 1.87
C PRO A 18 -12.22 2.96 2.85
N GLY A 19 -12.81 3.75 3.74
CA GLY A 19 -12.09 4.47 4.80
C GLY A 19 -11.48 3.57 5.88
N GLU A 20 -12.14 2.47 6.26
CA GLU A 20 -11.60 1.50 7.22
C GLU A 20 -10.43 0.74 6.62
N ALA A 21 -10.52 0.36 5.34
CA ALA A 21 -9.40 -0.25 4.62
C ALA A 21 -8.18 0.69 4.56
N VAL A 22 -8.38 1.99 4.34
CA VAL A 22 -7.29 2.99 4.36
C VAL A 22 -6.69 3.14 5.76
N ALA A 23 -7.51 3.13 6.81
CA ALA A 23 -7.02 3.20 8.19
C ALA A 23 -6.17 1.97 8.55
N ASP A 24 -6.61 0.77 8.16
CA ASP A 24 -5.90 -0.49 8.41
C ASP A 24 -4.59 -0.56 7.61
N MET A 25 -4.58 -0.07 6.38
CA MET A 25 -3.35 0.07 5.57
C MET A 25 -2.35 1.04 6.20
N ARG A 26 -2.81 2.18 6.76
CA ARG A 26 -1.94 3.11 7.49
C ARG A 26 -1.41 2.50 8.79
N ALA A 27 -2.23 1.75 9.51
CA ALA A 27 -1.80 1.04 10.71
C ALA A 27 -0.70 0.02 10.37
N THR A 28 -0.92 -0.80 9.35
CA THR A 28 0.04 -1.77 8.83
C THR A 28 1.36 -1.09 8.41
N ALA A 29 1.27 0.01 7.66
CA ALA A 29 2.44 0.79 7.24
C ALA A 29 3.26 1.32 8.43
N ARG A 30 2.59 1.84 9.47
CA ARG A 30 3.25 2.32 10.70
C ARG A 30 3.98 1.18 11.41
N TRP A 31 3.35 0.01 11.53
CA TRP A 31 3.97 -1.16 12.16
C TRP A 31 5.15 -1.69 11.36
N THR A 32 5.09 -1.70 10.03
CA THR A 32 6.24 -2.09 9.19
C THR A 32 7.41 -1.11 9.33
N ILE A 33 7.17 0.20 9.38
CA ILE A 33 8.22 1.20 9.61
C ILE A 33 8.84 0.99 10.99
N ALA A 34 8.02 0.78 12.02
CA ALA A 34 8.51 0.53 13.38
C ALA A 34 9.39 -0.73 13.46
N ALA A 35 8.98 -1.82 12.82
CA ALA A 35 9.75 -3.06 12.76
C ALA A 35 11.10 -2.87 12.04
N VAL A 36 11.10 -2.21 10.88
CA VAL A 36 12.32 -1.93 10.12
C VAL A 36 13.25 -0.99 10.90
N ALA A 37 12.71 0.03 11.56
CA ALA A 37 13.47 0.93 12.43
C ALA A 37 14.09 0.18 13.61
N ALA A 38 13.36 -0.76 14.22
CA ALA A 38 13.88 -1.61 15.30
C ALA A 38 15.04 -2.49 14.82
N VAL A 39 14.95 -3.08 13.62
CA VAL A 39 16.05 -3.83 13.01
C VAL A 39 17.26 -2.93 12.76
N GLY A 40 17.04 -1.72 12.21
CA GLY A 40 18.12 -0.74 12.01
C GLY A 40 18.81 -0.32 13.32
N ALA A 41 18.02 -0.10 14.38
CA ALA A 41 18.53 0.22 15.71
C ALA A 41 19.33 -0.96 16.30
N LEU A 42 18.87 -2.20 16.10
CA LEU A 42 19.60 -3.39 16.53
C LEU A 42 20.92 -3.57 15.77
N LEU A 43 20.94 -3.27 14.46
CA LEU A 43 22.17 -3.32 13.66
C LEU A 43 23.18 -2.26 14.07
N LEU A 44 22.72 -1.06 14.45
CA LEU A 44 23.59 0.02 14.94
C LEU A 44 24.06 -0.22 16.38
N GLY A 45 23.23 -0.82 17.23
CA GLY A 45 23.48 -0.95 18.67
C GLY A 45 23.97 -2.31 19.16
N GLY A 46 23.68 -3.41 18.48
CA GLY A 46 23.93 -4.77 18.99
C GLY A 46 25.20 -5.44 18.50
N ALA A 47 25.48 -5.36 17.20
CA ALA A 47 26.55 -6.13 16.56
C ALA A 47 27.93 -5.43 16.51
N PRO A 48 28.05 -4.12 16.23
CA PRO A 48 29.35 -3.46 16.13
C PRO A 48 30.06 -3.41 17.49
N LEU A 49 29.33 -3.11 18.58
CA LEU A 49 29.90 -2.92 19.93
C LEU A 49 30.53 -4.18 20.54
N THR A 50 30.09 -5.38 20.12
CA THR A 50 30.65 -6.65 20.60
C THR A 50 31.79 -7.17 19.71
N ALA A 51 31.90 -6.66 18.47
CA ALA A 51 32.87 -7.11 17.48
C ALA A 51 34.16 -6.26 17.42
N VAL A 52 34.17 -5.05 17.99
CA VAL A 52 35.34 -4.12 17.95
C VAL A 52 36.65 -4.77 18.43
N GLY A 53 36.59 -5.76 19.33
CA GLY A 53 37.77 -6.45 19.86
C GLY A 53 38.27 -7.67 19.06
N LYS A 54 37.61 -8.06 17.95
CA LYS A 54 37.92 -9.29 17.20
C LYS A 54 38.43 -9.06 15.76
N VAL A 55 38.45 -7.82 15.28
CA VAL A 55 38.83 -7.51 13.91
C VAL A 55 40.31 -7.13 13.88
N ASN A 56 41.16 -8.09 13.49
CA ASN A 56 42.62 -7.90 13.43
C ASN A 56 43.13 -7.60 12.01
N ASP A 57 42.29 -7.78 10.97
CA ASP A 57 42.65 -7.60 9.56
C ASP A 57 41.79 -6.53 8.88
N ALA A 58 42.44 -5.67 8.06
CA ALA A 58 41.79 -4.55 7.37
C ALA A 58 40.75 -5.02 6.32
N GLY A 59 40.92 -6.23 5.78
CA GLY A 59 39.97 -6.84 4.84
C GLY A 59 38.63 -7.20 5.51
N ASP A 60 38.68 -7.79 6.70
CA ASP A 60 37.49 -8.16 7.47
C ASP A 60 36.76 -6.93 8.01
N ALA A 61 37.50 -5.89 8.41
CA ALA A 61 36.92 -4.60 8.78
C ALA A 61 36.15 -3.95 7.62
N LEU A 62 36.72 -3.98 6.41
CA LEU A 62 36.08 -3.47 5.21
C LEU A 62 34.84 -4.28 4.84
N ALA A 63 34.92 -5.61 4.92
CA ALA A 63 33.78 -6.51 4.64
C ALA A 63 32.62 -6.29 5.63
N ALA A 64 32.93 -6.15 6.93
CA ALA A 64 31.94 -5.83 7.96
C ALA A 64 31.28 -4.45 7.73
N PHE A 65 32.07 -3.43 7.36
CA PHE A 65 31.55 -2.10 7.05
C PHE A 65 30.65 -2.11 5.81
N VAL A 66 31.06 -2.80 4.74
CA VAL A 66 30.28 -2.94 3.51
C VAL A 66 28.97 -3.69 3.78
N GLY A 67 29.01 -4.77 4.57
CA GLY A 67 27.81 -5.52 4.97
C GLY A 67 26.82 -4.68 5.78
N LEU A 68 27.32 -3.88 6.73
CA LEU A 68 26.51 -2.96 7.52
C LEU A 68 25.89 -1.84 6.66
N ALA A 69 26.68 -1.24 5.75
CA ALA A 69 26.20 -0.22 4.83
C ALA A 69 25.10 -0.75 3.89
N LEU A 70 25.25 -1.97 3.38
CA LEU A 70 24.23 -2.66 2.57
C LEU A 70 22.94 -2.90 3.35
N ALA A 71 23.05 -3.34 4.61
CA ALA A 71 21.88 -3.56 5.46
C ALA A 71 21.13 -2.24 5.75
N LEU A 72 21.87 -1.16 6.06
CA LEU A 72 21.29 0.17 6.28
C LEU A 72 20.66 0.76 5.01
N ALA A 73 21.28 0.53 3.85
CA ALA A 73 20.70 0.94 2.56
C ALA A 73 19.39 0.20 2.26
N GLY A 74 19.32 -1.11 2.56
CA GLY A 74 18.08 -1.90 2.44
C GLY A 74 16.97 -1.38 3.35
N VAL A 75 17.31 -1.03 4.59
CA VAL A 75 16.39 -0.40 5.57
C VAL A 75 15.89 0.96 5.08
N GLY A 76 16.80 1.85 4.68
CA GLY A 76 16.45 3.17 4.16
C GLY A 76 15.58 3.11 2.91
N TRP A 77 15.87 2.17 2.00
CA TRP A 77 15.06 1.91 0.82
C TRP A 77 13.62 1.46 1.17
N ALA A 78 13.48 0.57 2.16
CA ALA A 78 12.17 0.12 2.63
C ALA A 78 11.36 1.26 3.26
N ILE A 79 12.01 2.13 4.04
CA ILE A 79 11.37 3.30 4.65
C ILE A 79 10.93 4.29 3.56
N TRP A 80 11.80 4.59 2.58
CA TRP A 80 11.49 5.48 1.46
C TRP A 80 10.25 5.01 0.68
N GLN A 81 10.20 3.72 0.34
CA GLN A 81 9.06 3.13 -0.37
C GLN A 81 7.77 3.16 0.45
N THR A 82 7.86 2.97 1.77
CA THR A 82 6.68 3.07 2.64
C THR A 82 6.20 4.52 2.78
N GLY A 83 7.12 5.50 2.72
CA GLY A 83 6.83 6.93 2.74
C GLY A 83 5.99 7.40 1.55
N GLU A 84 6.21 6.85 0.35
CA GLU A 84 5.39 7.19 -0.83
C GLU A 84 3.91 6.81 -0.64
N VAL A 85 3.61 5.77 0.12
CA VAL A 85 2.23 5.33 0.42
C VAL A 85 1.49 6.31 1.34
N LEU A 86 2.23 7.08 2.15
CA LEU A 86 1.65 8.07 3.07
C LEU A 86 1.31 9.40 2.37
N THR A 87 1.78 9.61 1.14
CA THR A 87 1.48 10.85 0.40
C THR A 87 0.07 10.76 -0.18
N PRO A 88 -0.89 11.58 0.27
CA PRO A 88 -2.26 11.52 -0.23
C PRO A 88 -2.26 11.87 -1.72
N ARG A 89 -2.59 10.89 -2.56
CA ARG A 89 -2.80 11.11 -3.99
C ARG A 89 -4.25 11.47 -4.22
N PHE A 90 -4.47 12.62 -4.86
CA PHE A 90 -5.81 13.00 -5.30
C PHE A 90 -6.20 12.11 -6.48
N THR A 91 -7.01 11.08 -6.23
CA THR A 91 -7.55 10.23 -7.28
C THR A 91 -8.65 10.97 -8.03
N THR A 92 -8.49 11.11 -9.34
CA THR A 92 -9.52 11.70 -10.21
C THR A 92 -9.76 10.79 -11.41
N ILE A 93 -10.87 10.99 -12.12
CA ILE A 93 -11.18 10.23 -13.34
C ILE A 93 -10.11 10.43 -14.43
N ALA A 94 -9.42 11.58 -14.46
CA ALA A 94 -8.33 11.84 -15.41
C ALA A 94 -7.15 10.86 -15.22
N GLU A 95 -7.04 10.24 -14.05
CA GLU A 95 -6.01 9.25 -13.76
C GLU A 95 -6.15 7.96 -14.57
N LEU A 96 -7.33 7.73 -15.14
CA LEU A 96 -7.61 6.58 -15.98
C LEU A 96 -6.74 6.58 -17.26
N ASP A 97 -6.24 7.72 -17.72
CA ASP A 97 -5.39 7.83 -18.91
C ASP A 97 -3.92 7.45 -18.65
N ARG A 98 -3.49 7.38 -17.38
CA ARG A 98 -2.11 7.01 -17.05
C ARG A 98 -1.78 5.59 -17.58
N PRO A 99 -0.52 5.33 -18.01
CA PRO A 99 -0.13 4.02 -18.54
C PRO A 99 -0.29 2.88 -17.52
N ALA A 100 -0.14 3.18 -16.22
CA ALA A 100 -0.36 2.24 -15.11
C ALA A 100 -1.81 1.72 -15.02
N MET A 101 -2.78 2.44 -15.60
CA MET A 101 -4.20 2.09 -15.60
C MET A 101 -4.65 1.34 -16.86
N SER A 102 -3.71 0.95 -17.73
CA SER A 102 -4.01 0.19 -18.97
C SER A 102 -4.80 -1.10 -18.73
N GLY A 103 -4.54 -1.80 -17.61
CA GLY A 103 -5.30 -2.98 -17.21
C GLY A 103 -6.75 -2.66 -16.86
N LEU A 104 -6.98 -1.59 -16.09
CA LEU A 104 -8.32 -1.14 -15.72
C LEU A 104 -9.09 -0.63 -16.95
N ARG A 105 -8.45 0.16 -17.82
CA ARG A 105 -9.05 0.59 -19.10
C ARG A 105 -9.49 -0.59 -19.96
N ARG A 106 -8.70 -1.67 -19.99
CA ARG A 106 -9.07 -2.87 -20.76
C ARG A 106 -10.33 -3.54 -20.21
N ILE A 107 -10.47 -3.61 -18.88
CA ILE A 107 -11.67 -4.16 -18.23
C ILE A 107 -12.88 -3.25 -18.50
N ILE A 108 -12.72 -1.93 -18.35
CA ILE A 108 -13.81 -0.98 -18.64
C ILE A 108 -14.21 -1.04 -20.11
N ALA A 109 -13.25 -1.22 -21.02
CA ALA A 109 -13.53 -1.35 -22.44
C ALA A 109 -14.31 -2.62 -22.80
N GLN A 110 -14.29 -3.65 -21.95
CA GLN A 110 -15.05 -4.89 -22.16
C GLN A 110 -16.54 -4.71 -21.85
N ASP A 111 -16.88 -3.88 -20.85
CA ASP A 111 -18.28 -3.63 -20.48
C ASP A 111 -18.51 -2.17 -20.09
N LYS A 112 -18.48 -1.28 -21.09
CA LYS A 112 -18.63 0.16 -20.88
C LYS A 112 -19.97 0.54 -20.25
N VAL A 113 -21.03 -0.23 -20.53
CA VAL A 113 -22.39 0.06 -20.04
C VAL A 113 -22.47 -0.18 -18.53
N ALA A 114 -21.80 -1.22 -18.01
CA ALA A 114 -21.73 -1.45 -16.58
C ALA A 114 -21.03 -0.31 -15.80
N PHE A 115 -20.06 0.37 -16.43
CA PHE A 115 -19.27 1.43 -15.77
C PHE A 115 -19.81 2.85 -16.00
N TYR A 116 -20.27 3.18 -17.21
CA TYR A 116 -20.74 4.53 -17.57
C TYR A 116 -22.27 4.66 -17.62
N GLY A 117 -22.99 3.54 -17.56
CA GLY A 117 -24.45 3.52 -17.62
C GLY A 117 -24.99 4.04 -18.96
N PRO A 118 -26.19 4.64 -18.97
CA PRO A 118 -26.81 5.16 -20.20
C PRO A 118 -26.18 6.46 -20.71
N PHE A 119 -25.22 7.03 -19.97
CA PHE A 119 -24.70 8.39 -20.19
C PHE A 119 -23.55 8.47 -21.20
N GLY A 120 -23.13 7.35 -21.78
CA GLY A 120 -22.17 7.32 -22.88
C GLY A 120 -21.13 6.20 -22.77
N GLN A 121 -20.01 6.37 -23.47
CA GLN A 121 -18.92 5.38 -23.56
C GLN A 121 -17.55 5.91 -23.12
N SER A 122 -17.52 7.13 -22.56
CA SER A 122 -16.28 7.76 -22.09
C SER A 122 -16.48 8.45 -20.74
N PRO A 123 -15.40 8.64 -19.98
CA PRO A 123 -15.49 9.38 -18.72
C PRO A 123 -15.89 10.85 -18.92
N GLU A 124 -15.51 11.45 -20.05
CA GLU A 124 -15.90 12.80 -20.44
C GLU A 124 -17.40 12.89 -20.71
N ALA A 125 -17.98 11.88 -21.35
CA ALA A 125 -19.42 11.80 -21.60
C ALA A 125 -20.21 11.71 -20.29
N LEU A 126 -19.75 10.90 -19.33
CA LEU A 126 -20.37 10.83 -18.00
C LEU A 126 -20.30 12.18 -17.28
N ARG A 127 -19.15 12.87 -17.36
CA ARG A 127 -18.98 14.20 -16.75
C ARG A 127 -19.85 15.26 -17.40
N ALA A 128 -19.95 15.22 -18.73
CA ALA A 128 -20.83 16.08 -19.50
C ALA A 128 -22.31 15.82 -19.15
N ALA A 129 -22.71 14.56 -18.94
CA ALA A 129 -24.06 14.21 -18.51
C ALA A 129 -24.38 14.75 -17.10
N CYS A 130 -23.45 14.66 -16.14
CA CYS A 130 -23.60 15.28 -14.83
C CYS A 130 -23.89 16.79 -14.96
N LEU A 131 -23.05 17.51 -15.71
CA LEU A 131 -23.21 18.96 -15.93
C LEU A 131 -24.52 19.29 -16.66
N LEU A 132 -24.90 18.49 -17.65
CA LEU A 132 -26.14 18.66 -18.39
C LEU A 132 -27.35 18.51 -17.47
N HIS A 133 -27.40 17.47 -16.64
CA HIS A 133 -28.54 17.25 -15.76
C HIS A 133 -28.64 18.30 -14.65
N GLU A 134 -27.51 18.77 -14.10
CA GLU A 134 -27.50 19.86 -13.12
C GLU A 134 -27.98 21.18 -13.72
N THR A 135 -27.49 21.53 -14.91
CA THR A 135 -27.92 22.76 -15.59
C THR A 135 -29.37 22.68 -16.04
N THR A 136 -29.84 21.50 -16.46
CA THR A 136 -31.24 21.26 -16.83
C THR A 136 -32.16 21.37 -15.62
N TRP A 137 -31.78 20.79 -14.48
CA TRP A 137 -32.52 20.94 -13.24
C TRP A 137 -32.63 22.41 -12.81
N ALA A 138 -31.54 23.15 -12.84
CA ALA A 138 -31.54 24.57 -12.49
C ALA A 138 -32.47 25.39 -13.41
N LYS A 139 -32.44 25.12 -14.73
CA LYS A 139 -33.33 25.77 -15.70
C LYS A 139 -34.80 25.41 -15.46
N LEU A 140 -35.10 24.13 -15.27
CA LEU A 140 -36.46 23.65 -15.00
C LEU A 140 -37.03 24.22 -13.69
N ALA A 141 -36.20 24.37 -12.65
CA ALA A 141 -36.63 24.94 -11.37
C ALA A 141 -37.05 26.41 -11.52
N VAL A 142 -36.31 27.18 -12.33
CA VAL A 142 -36.66 28.57 -12.65
C VAL A 142 -37.95 28.65 -13.48
N THR A 143 -38.13 27.76 -14.45
CA THR A 143 -39.38 27.71 -15.25
C THR A 143 -40.57 27.33 -14.39
N ARG A 144 -40.42 26.33 -13.52
CA ARG A 144 -41.46 25.90 -12.56
C ARG A 144 -41.90 27.01 -11.61
N ALA A 145 -40.98 27.88 -11.19
CA ALA A 145 -41.29 29.02 -10.33
C ALA A 145 -42.14 30.10 -11.03
N LYS A 146 -42.17 30.12 -12.37
CA LYS A 146 -42.94 31.08 -13.19
C LYS A 146 -44.26 30.52 -13.72
N ALA A 147 -44.44 29.20 -13.66
CA ALA A 147 -45.64 28.54 -14.18
C ALA A 147 -46.84 28.76 -13.24
N GLU A 148 -47.94 29.27 -13.79
CA GLU A 148 -49.20 29.50 -13.07
C GLU A 148 -50.24 28.39 -13.34
N ASP A 149 -50.14 27.72 -14.49
CA ASP A 149 -51.04 26.62 -14.86
C ASP A 149 -50.72 25.34 -14.08
N GLN A 150 -51.75 24.74 -13.46
CA GLN A 150 -51.60 23.50 -12.71
C GLN A 150 -51.22 22.30 -13.58
N ALA A 151 -51.63 22.27 -14.86
CA ALA A 151 -51.25 21.18 -15.75
C ALA A 151 -49.75 21.25 -16.10
N GLU A 152 -49.27 22.45 -16.45
CA GLU A 152 -47.86 22.72 -16.72
C GLU A 152 -46.97 22.46 -15.50
N VAL A 153 -47.42 22.87 -14.31
CA VAL A 153 -46.76 22.62 -13.04
C VAL A 153 -46.48 21.14 -12.80
N ARG A 154 -47.48 20.27 -13.05
CA ARG A 154 -47.32 18.82 -12.84
C ARG A 154 -46.28 18.21 -13.78
N VAL A 155 -46.27 18.62 -15.04
CA VAL A 155 -45.29 18.15 -16.03
C VAL A 155 -43.88 18.61 -15.64
N LEU A 156 -43.73 19.86 -15.20
CA LEU A 156 -42.44 20.40 -14.76
C LEU A 156 -41.92 19.73 -13.48
N GLU A 157 -42.80 19.39 -12.53
CA GLU A 157 -42.43 18.64 -11.33
C GLU A 157 -41.93 17.24 -11.67
N GLN A 158 -42.63 16.53 -12.55
CA GLN A 158 -42.18 15.22 -13.02
C GLN A 158 -40.81 15.31 -13.73
N ALA A 159 -40.62 16.30 -14.61
CA ALA A 159 -39.35 16.51 -15.29
C ALA A 159 -38.20 16.87 -14.31
N LEU A 160 -38.50 17.59 -13.23
CA LEU A 160 -37.54 17.89 -12.17
C LEU A 160 -37.12 16.65 -11.38
N ASP A 161 -38.07 15.78 -11.06
CA ASP A 161 -37.81 14.53 -10.37
C ASP A 161 -36.95 13.59 -11.24
N ASP A 162 -37.28 13.48 -12.54
CA ASP A 162 -36.48 12.70 -13.50
C ASP A 162 -35.06 13.26 -13.65
N ALA A 163 -34.91 14.58 -13.79
CA ALA A 163 -33.60 15.22 -13.88
C ALA A 163 -32.77 14.98 -12.60
N ARG A 164 -33.40 15.01 -11.43
CA ARG A 164 -32.75 14.75 -10.14
C ARG A 164 -32.34 13.29 -10.00
N ALA A 165 -33.20 12.35 -10.40
CA ALA A 165 -32.89 10.93 -10.38
C ALA A 165 -31.71 10.60 -11.30
N ASN A 166 -31.69 11.18 -12.51
CA ASN A 166 -30.60 10.99 -13.47
C ASN A 166 -29.27 11.61 -12.98
N ALA A 167 -29.30 12.81 -12.41
CA ALA A 167 -28.11 13.42 -11.80
C ALA A 167 -27.55 12.57 -10.64
N ALA A 168 -28.43 12.03 -9.80
CA ALA A 168 -28.03 11.14 -8.71
C ALA A 168 -27.41 9.83 -9.21
N LEU A 169 -27.95 9.25 -10.30
CA LEU A 169 -27.39 8.06 -10.92
C LEU A 169 -26.00 8.34 -11.50
N ALA A 170 -25.84 9.43 -12.26
CA ALA A 170 -24.57 9.80 -12.86
C ALA A 170 -23.48 10.04 -11.80
N ARG A 171 -23.80 10.75 -10.71
CA ARG A 171 -22.87 10.95 -9.57
C ARG A 171 -22.49 9.64 -8.87
N ARG A 172 -23.42 8.68 -8.73
CA ARG A 172 -23.11 7.35 -8.16
C ARG A 172 -22.15 6.56 -9.05
N LEU A 173 -22.31 6.62 -10.37
CA LEU A 173 -21.41 5.99 -11.33
C LEU A 173 -20.02 6.63 -11.30
N GLU A 174 -19.95 7.96 -11.24
CA GLU A 174 -18.71 8.71 -11.07
C GLU A 174 -17.98 8.33 -9.77
N GLY A 175 -18.69 8.28 -8.64
CA GLY A 175 -18.12 7.85 -7.36
C GLY A 175 -17.57 6.43 -7.42
N ARG A 176 -18.33 5.48 -7.96
CA ARG A 176 -17.88 4.09 -8.15
C ARG A 176 -16.63 3.99 -9.02
N LEU A 177 -16.55 4.79 -10.09
CA LEU A 177 -15.36 4.83 -10.95
C LEU A 177 -14.15 5.35 -10.20
N VAL A 178 -14.30 6.42 -9.41
CA VAL A 178 -13.21 6.96 -8.58
C VAL A 178 -12.75 5.93 -7.55
N ASP A 179 -13.67 5.22 -6.89
CA ASP A 179 -13.34 4.16 -5.93
C ASP A 179 -12.58 3.01 -6.61
N LEU A 180 -13.00 2.60 -7.80
CA LEU A 180 -12.32 1.59 -8.62
C LEU A 180 -10.91 2.03 -9.03
N ILE A 181 -10.76 3.27 -9.49
CA ILE A 181 -9.45 3.83 -9.84
C ILE A 181 -8.55 3.84 -8.60
N HIS A 182 -9.07 4.28 -7.45
CA HIS A 182 -8.32 4.31 -6.19
C HIS A 182 -7.87 2.92 -5.76
N ALA A 183 -8.78 1.95 -5.76
CA ALA A 183 -8.47 0.56 -5.43
C ALA A 183 -7.40 -0.03 -6.38
N TRP A 184 -7.47 0.31 -7.67
CA TRP A 184 -6.48 -0.14 -8.65
C TRP A 184 -5.11 0.49 -8.44
N GLU A 185 -5.08 1.79 -8.13
CA GLU A 185 -3.84 2.51 -7.80
C GLU A 185 -3.17 1.91 -6.57
N VAL A 186 -3.95 1.64 -5.52
CA VAL A 186 -3.48 0.95 -4.32
C VAL A 186 -2.92 -0.44 -4.66
N ARG A 187 -3.60 -1.22 -5.52
CA ARG A 187 -3.13 -2.55 -5.93
C ARG A 187 -1.80 -2.50 -6.69
N VAL A 188 -1.63 -1.52 -7.60
CA VAL A 188 -0.39 -1.33 -8.36
C VAL A 188 0.73 -0.88 -7.43
N ALA A 189 0.47 0.06 -6.52
CA ALA A 189 1.41 0.51 -5.51
C ALA A 189 1.85 -0.66 -4.61
N LEU A 190 0.91 -1.48 -4.14
CA LEU A 190 1.20 -2.64 -3.30
C LEU A 190 2.07 -3.68 -4.04
N ARG A 191 1.79 -3.94 -5.32
CA ARG A 191 2.61 -4.86 -6.12
C ARG A 191 4.05 -4.34 -6.26
N ARG A 192 4.21 -3.04 -6.47
CA ARG A 192 5.54 -2.39 -6.53
C ARG A 192 6.25 -2.46 -5.17
N ALA A 193 5.54 -2.13 -4.09
CA ALA A 193 6.05 -2.22 -2.73
C ALA A 193 6.51 -3.64 -2.38
N ARG A 194 5.76 -4.68 -2.75
CA ARG A 194 6.15 -6.09 -2.53
C ARG A 194 7.47 -6.46 -3.22
N VAL A 195 7.69 -5.97 -4.44
CA VAL A 195 8.97 -6.22 -5.14
C VAL A 195 10.11 -5.52 -4.40
N HIS A 196 9.90 -4.28 -3.96
CA HIS A 196 10.92 -3.56 -3.21
C HIS A 196 11.19 -4.14 -1.82
N THR A 197 10.19 -4.66 -1.11
CA THR A 197 10.40 -5.34 0.18
C THR A 197 11.16 -6.66 0.02
N LEU A 198 10.91 -7.42 -1.07
CA LEU A 198 11.70 -8.61 -1.38
C LEU A 198 13.16 -8.26 -1.69
N VAL A 199 13.40 -7.21 -2.47
CA VAL A 199 14.76 -6.72 -2.76
C VAL A 199 15.46 -6.25 -1.48
N ALA A 200 14.76 -5.50 -0.63
CA ALA A 200 15.30 -5.06 0.65
C ALA A 200 15.63 -6.24 1.57
N MET A 201 14.75 -7.24 1.67
CA MET A 201 14.99 -8.45 2.45
C MET A 201 16.22 -9.22 1.93
N PHE A 202 16.36 -9.32 0.61
CA PHE A 202 17.51 -9.97 -0.02
C PHE A 202 18.82 -9.22 0.28
N LEU A 203 18.81 -7.89 0.20
CA LEU A 203 19.96 -7.04 0.56
C LEU A 203 20.35 -7.20 2.04
N VAL A 204 19.38 -7.22 2.94
CA VAL A 204 19.62 -7.42 4.39
C VAL A 204 20.18 -8.82 4.64
N ALA A 205 19.64 -9.86 4.00
CA ALA A 205 20.15 -11.23 4.14
C ALA A 205 21.60 -11.34 3.67
N ILE A 206 21.95 -10.76 2.51
CA ILE A 206 23.33 -10.73 2.01
C ILE A 206 24.24 -9.96 2.98
N GLY A 207 23.82 -8.77 3.42
CA GLY A 207 24.61 -7.96 4.36
C GLY A 207 24.86 -8.67 5.68
N ALA A 208 23.85 -9.36 6.23
CA ALA A 208 23.96 -10.13 7.46
C ALA A 208 24.88 -11.35 7.30
N VAL A 209 24.78 -12.08 6.18
CA VAL A 209 25.66 -13.22 5.89
C VAL A 209 27.11 -12.75 5.78
N LEU A 210 27.38 -11.70 5.01
CA LEU A 210 28.73 -11.13 4.86
C LEU A 210 29.31 -10.67 6.20
N PHE A 211 28.50 -10.02 7.04
CA PHE A 211 28.93 -9.58 8.36
C PHE A 211 29.23 -10.78 9.29
N LEU A 212 28.38 -11.81 9.30
CA LEU A 212 28.60 -13.01 10.11
C LEU A 212 29.85 -13.77 9.66
N THR A 213 30.05 -13.97 8.36
CA THR A 213 31.23 -14.70 7.86
C THR A 213 32.52 -13.97 8.21
N ALA A 214 32.56 -12.64 8.07
CA ALA A 214 33.73 -11.83 8.45
C ALA A 214 34.01 -11.82 9.96
N THR A 215 33.01 -12.11 10.80
CA THR A 215 33.15 -12.07 12.27
C THR A 215 33.31 -13.45 12.93
N ILE A 216 32.90 -14.54 12.28
CA ILE A 216 32.96 -15.91 12.81
C ILE A 216 34.27 -16.62 12.52
N ASP A 217 34.92 -16.38 11.37
CA ASP A 217 36.17 -17.08 10.99
C ASP A 217 37.37 -16.79 11.91
N ASN A 218 37.24 -15.84 12.84
CA ASN A 218 38.27 -15.43 13.80
C ASN A 218 38.04 -15.95 15.25
N ALA A 219 37.29 -17.04 15.45
CA ALA A 219 37.22 -17.68 16.76
C ALA A 219 38.62 -18.25 17.16
N PRO A 220 39.20 -17.90 18.33
CA PRO A 220 40.53 -18.36 18.71
C PRO A 220 40.56 -19.90 18.79
N ARG A 221 41.48 -20.56 18.10
CA ARG A 221 41.74 -21.99 18.29
C ARG A 221 42.06 -22.20 19.77
N ALA A 222 41.33 -23.13 20.42
CA ALA A 222 41.56 -23.50 21.81
C ALA A 222 43.05 -23.80 22.04
N PRO A 223 43.66 -23.33 23.15
CA PRO A 223 45.07 -23.58 23.42
C PRO A 223 45.30 -25.09 23.50
N ALA A 224 46.29 -25.59 22.75
CA ALA A 224 46.68 -26.99 22.79
C ALA A 224 46.95 -27.42 24.25
N LYS A 225 46.37 -28.54 24.67
CA LYS A 225 46.62 -29.13 26.00
C LYS A 225 48.14 -29.22 26.23
N PRO A 226 48.65 -28.79 27.40
CA PRO A 226 50.07 -28.93 27.70
C PRO A 226 50.45 -30.41 27.70
N VAL A 227 51.51 -30.75 27.00
CA VAL A 227 52.12 -32.09 27.02
C VAL A 227 52.67 -32.32 28.43
N PRO A 228 52.36 -33.44 29.11
CA PRO A 228 52.91 -33.72 30.43
C PRO A 228 54.42 -33.96 30.32
N ASN A 229 55.20 -33.21 31.09
CA ASN A 229 56.66 -33.35 31.19
C ASN A 229 57.02 -34.67 31.90
N PRO A 230 57.77 -35.60 31.26
CA PRO A 230 58.18 -36.83 31.90
C PRO A 230 59.60 -36.70 32.50
N THR A 231 59.77 -35.94 33.59
CA THR A 231 61.00 -36.05 34.39
C THR A 231 60.75 -35.70 35.87
N SER A 232 60.37 -36.70 36.65
CA SER A 232 60.76 -36.80 38.05
C SER A 232 60.95 -38.28 38.39
N SER A 233 62.16 -38.78 38.11
CA SER A 233 62.64 -40.04 38.68
C SER A 233 63.32 -39.70 40.01
N PRO A 234 62.86 -40.24 41.15
CA PRO A 234 63.54 -40.08 42.42
C PRO A 234 64.74 -41.04 42.49
N ALA A 235 65.88 -40.52 42.94
CA ALA A 235 66.99 -41.29 43.49
C ALA A 235 67.31 -40.70 44.87
#